data_AF-A0A830B6M8-F1
#
_entry.id   AF-A0A830B6M8-F1
#
_cell.length_a   1.000
_cell.length_b   1.000
_cell.length_c   1.000
_cell.angle_alpha   90.00
_cell.angle_beta   90.00
_cell.angle_gamma   90.00
#
_symmetry.space_group_name_H-M   'P 1'
#
loop_
_entity.id
_entity.type
_entity.pdbx_description
1 polymer ?
#
loop_
_entity_poly.entity_id
_entity_poly.type
_entity_poly.pdbx_seq_one_letter_code
_entity_poly.pdbx_strand_id
1 'polypeptide(L)'
;MRREIIKCIDGIHAALLVLSTRPRFSQEEEEAIKSLMKFFGNKFSDYMIVIFTGGDDLEAQDETLDDYLGRDDCPEPLQKILEMCGNRCVLFDNRDKRCQEEIATNWSNFLSFVDVVVDNNEGKPYTNELFVEMKASVFFFFFLLVFYCCLQGHCKEDISEFNELFSKTYEQQLQRITEMVESKLKETTRKLELQLAEEHEARLKAEESVQAAQTQSKEIRNLRENLERAKKETAELRNRQNCAIL
;
A
#
# COMPACT_ATOMS: atom_id res chain seq x y z
N MET A 1 -9.30 14.79 2.01
CA MET A 1 -8.59 13.95 3.01
C MET A 1 -8.41 14.65 4.37
N ARG A 2 -7.81 15.85 4.42
CA ARG A 2 -7.49 16.60 5.67
C ARG A 2 -8.64 16.75 6.70
N ARG A 3 -9.88 17.03 6.28
CA ARG A 3 -11.04 17.18 7.20
C ARG A 3 -11.55 15.86 7.80
N GLU A 4 -11.40 14.74 7.09
CA GLU A 4 -11.99 13.46 7.51
C GLU A 4 -11.11 12.72 8.53
N ILE A 5 -9.78 12.87 8.44
CA ILE A 5 -8.83 12.29 9.42
C ILE A 5 -9.11 12.80 10.84
N ILE A 6 -9.63 14.02 10.97
CA ILE A 6 -9.89 14.68 12.27
C ILE A 6 -11.20 14.20 12.91
N LYS A 7 -12.20 13.79 12.12
CA LYS A 7 -13.41 13.16 12.67
C LYS A 7 -13.12 11.79 13.30
N CYS A 8 -12.03 11.15 12.86
CA CYS A 8 -11.53 9.89 13.41
C CYS A 8 -10.59 10.08 14.61
N ILE A 9 -10.65 11.21 15.34
CA ILE A 9 -9.81 11.48 16.51
C ILE A 9 -9.86 10.33 17.51
N ASP A 10 -11.02 9.70 17.71
CA ASP A 10 -11.17 8.56 18.63
C ASP A 10 -10.59 7.23 18.11
N GLY A 11 -10.11 7.23 16.86
CA GLY A 11 -9.59 6.09 16.13
C GLY A 11 -10.57 5.64 15.03
N ILE A 12 -10.13 4.67 14.22
CA ILE A 12 -10.93 4.13 13.11
C ILE A 12 -11.50 2.77 13.53
N HIS A 13 -12.83 2.63 13.55
CA HIS A 13 -13.49 1.35 13.85
C HIS A 13 -13.52 0.42 12.63
N ALA A 14 -13.64 0.98 11.43
CA ALA A 14 -13.53 0.27 10.17
C ALA A 14 -13.03 1.23 9.07
N ALA A 15 -12.16 0.74 8.20
CA ALA A 15 -11.66 1.44 7.03
C ALA A 15 -12.19 0.78 5.77
N LEU A 16 -12.68 1.58 4.82
CA LEU A 16 -13.28 1.07 3.59
C LEU A 16 -12.30 1.23 2.43
N LEU A 17 -11.94 0.12 1.80
CA LEU A 17 -11.19 0.12 0.54
C LEU A 17 -12.19 -0.11 -0.59
N VAL A 18 -12.48 0.95 -1.34
CA VAL A 18 -13.43 0.88 -2.46
C VAL A 18 -12.66 0.56 -3.74
N LEU A 19 -12.98 -0.56 -4.36
CA LEU A 19 -12.48 -1.01 -5.65
C LEU A 19 -13.65 -1.13 -6.63
N SER A 20 -13.38 -0.91 -7.90
CA SER A 20 -14.36 -1.12 -8.95
C SER A 20 -14.11 -2.45 -9.65
N THR A 21 -15.16 -3.14 -10.07
CA THR A 21 -15.07 -4.28 -11.01
C THR A 21 -14.62 -3.80 -12.41
N ARG A 22 -14.72 -2.49 -12.67
CA ARG A 22 -14.26 -1.78 -13.89
C ARG A 22 -13.24 -0.67 -13.57
N PRO A 23 -12.07 -0.59 -14.23
CA PRO A 23 -11.38 -1.62 -15.02
C PRO A 23 -10.78 -2.72 -14.11
N ARG A 24 -9.99 -3.64 -14.68
CA ARG A 24 -9.23 -4.62 -13.89
C ARG A 24 -8.30 -3.93 -12.90
N PHE A 25 -8.07 -4.60 -11.77
CA PHE A 25 -7.16 -4.16 -10.74
C PHE A 25 -5.78 -3.80 -11.32
N SER A 26 -5.35 -2.55 -11.13
CA SER A 26 -4.17 -2.00 -11.78
C SER A 26 -2.94 -2.01 -10.86
N GLN A 27 -1.76 -1.87 -11.46
CA GLN A 27 -0.52 -1.73 -10.69
C GLN A 27 -0.54 -0.47 -9.82
N GLU A 28 -1.15 0.62 -10.30
CA GLU A 28 -1.28 1.87 -9.54
C GLU A 28 -2.16 1.68 -8.29
N GLU A 29 -3.24 0.88 -8.39
CA GLU A 29 -4.08 0.54 -7.25
C GLU A 29 -3.32 -0.29 -6.22
N GLU A 30 -2.52 -1.27 -6.68
CA GLU A 30 -1.64 -2.06 -5.84
C GLU A 30 -0.63 -1.20 -5.07
N GLU A 31 0.06 -0.31 -5.78
CA GLU A 31 1.06 0.59 -5.21
C GLU A 31 0.45 1.59 -4.22
N ALA A 32 -0.76 2.09 -4.51
CA ALA A 32 -1.50 2.97 -3.61
C ALA A 32 -1.89 2.25 -2.31
N ILE A 33 -2.39 1.03 -2.39
CA ILE A 33 -2.79 0.23 -1.22
C ILE A 33 -1.56 -0.15 -0.38
N LYS A 34 -0.46 -0.57 -1.02
CA LYS A 34 0.82 -0.84 -0.33
C LYS A 34 1.34 0.40 0.39
N SER A 35 1.25 1.57 -0.25
CA SER A 35 1.68 2.84 0.35
C SER A 35 0.80 3.22 1.55
N LEU A 36 -0.52 3.01 1.45
CA LEU A 36 -1.47 3.23 2.54
C LEU A 36 -1.16 2.32 3.73
N MET A 37 -0.92 1.03 3.49
CA MET A 37 -0.56 0.05 4.52
C MET A 37 0.78 0.39 5.17
N LYS A 38 1.78 0.84 4.39
CA LYS A 38 3.08 1.27 4.93
C LYS A 38 2.95 2.53 5.80
N PHE A 39 2.07 3.45 5.40
CA PHE A 39 1.84 4.71 6.11
C PHE A 39 1.13 4.49 7.45
N PHE A 40 0.05 3.72 7.46
CA PHE A 40 -0.68 3.44 8.68
C PHE A 40 0.03 2.39 9.54
N GLY A 41 0.59 1.36 8.91
CA GLY A 41 1.24 0.22 9.55
C GLY A 41 0.47 -1.06 9.31
N ASN A 42 1.13 -2.21 9.47
CA ASN A 42 0.58 -3.51 9.08
C ASN A 42 -0.72 -3.89 9.81
N LYS A 43 -0.95 -3.40 11.03
CA LYS A 43 -2.21 -3.63 11.78
C LYS A 43 -3.42 -2.93 11.17
N PHE A 44 -3.22 -2.02 10.22
CA PHE A 44 -4.32 -1.30 9.59
C PHE A 44 -5.22 -2.23 8.77
N SER A 45 -4.68 -3.30 8.17
CA SER A 45 -5.46 -4.27 7.40
C SER A 45 -6.50 -5.01 8.25
N ASP A 46 -6.27 -5.15 9.56
CA ASP A 46 -7.21 -5.78 10.50
C ASP A 46 -8.52 -4.98 10.64
N TYR A 47 -8.50 -3.70 10.23
CA TYR A 47 -9.64 -2.79 10.25
C TYR A 47 -10.23 -2.55 8.86
N MET A 48 -9.63 -3.11 7.80
CA MET A 48 -10.07 -2.88 6.42
C MET A 48 -11.18 -3.83 6.01
N ILE A 49 -12.15 -3.27 5.29
CA ILE A 49 -13.23 -3.97 4.57
C ILE A 49 -13.16 -3.53 3.10
N VAL A 50 -13.13 -4.49 2.18
CA VAL A 50 -13.08 -4.22 0.75
C VAL A 50 -14.50 -4.08 0.21
N ILE A 51 -14.78 -2.98 -0.47
CA ILE A 51 -16.07 -2.74 -1.12
C ILE A 51 -15.84 -2.78 -2.62
N PHE A 52 -16.48 -3.72 -3.32
CA PHE A 52 -16.53 -3.73 -4.76
C PHE A 52 -17.71 -2.91 -5.25
N THR A 53 -17.51 -2.06 -6.26
CA THR A 53 -18.56 -1.33 -6.98
C THR A 53 -18.63 -1.79 -8.42
N GLY A 54 -19.75 -1.56 -9.11
CA GLY A 54 -19.93 -2.01 -10.51
C GLY A 54 -20.54 -3.42 -10.60
N GLY A 55 -21.49 -3.72 -9.70
CA GLY A 55 -22.23 -4.98 -9.75
C GLY A 55 -23.11 -5.14 -10.99
N ASP A 56 -23.39 -4.05 -11.71
CA ASP A 56 -24.21 -4.06 -12.92
C ASP A 56 -23.61 -4.91 -14.05
N ASP A 57 -22.28 -4.93 -14.22
CA ASP A 57 -21.68 -5.82 -15.23
C ASP A 57 -21.53 -7.24 -14.77
N LEU A 58 -21.40 -7.48 -13.47
CA LEU A 58 -21.46 -8.84 -12.95
C LEU A 58 -22.85 -9.41 -13.26
N GLU A 59 -23.90 -8.65 -12.96
CA GLU A 59 -25.28 -9.01 -13.31
C GLU A 59 -25.49 -9.15 -14.83
N ALA A 60 -24.94 -8.24 -15.64
CA ALA A 60 -25.05 -8.34 -17.10
C ALA A 60 -24.32 -9.58 -17.69
N GLN A 61 -23.35 -10.12 -16.96
CA GLN A 61 -22.62 -11.34 -17.29
C GLN A 61 -23.21 -12.58 -16.60
N ASP A 62 -24.29 -12.44 -15.81
CA ASP A 62 -24.87 -13.49 -14.97
C ASP A 62 -23.84 -14.10 -13.99
N GLU A 63 -22.99 -13.23 -13.42
CA GLU A 63 -21.92 -13.61 -12.49
C GLU A 63 -22.12 -12.97 -11.11
N THR A 64 -21.65 -13.70 -10.09
CA THR A 64 -21.55 -13.19 -8.72
C THR A 64 -20.17 -12.55 -8.46
N LEU A 65 -20.03 -11.86 -7.32
CA LEU A 65 -18.71 -11.39 -6.89
C LEU A 65 -17.74 -12.56 -6.66
N ASP A 66 -18.23 -13.68 -6.13
CA ASP A 66 -17.40 -14.87 -5.90
C ASP A 66 -16.93 -15.48 -7.22
N ASP A 67 -17.79 -15.51 -8.25
CA ASP A 67 -17.39 -15.95 -9.59
C ASP A 67 -16.29 -15.04 -10.15
N TYR A 68 -16.46 -13.72 -10.06
CA TYR A 68 -15.47 -12.74 -10.51
C TYR A 68 -14.11 -12.91 -9.82
N LEU A 69 -14.10 -13.08 -8.50
CA LEU A 69 -12.87 -13.26 -7.71
C LEU A 69 -12.26 -14.65 -7.90
N GLY A 70 -13.06 -15.65 -8.24
CA GLY A 70 -12.67 -17.03 -8.49
C GLY A 70 -12.17 -17.32 -9.91
N ARG A 71 -12.21 -16.34 -10.83
CA ARG A 71 -11.68 -16.51 -12.18
C ARG A 71 -10.17 -16.78 -12.16
N ASP A 72 -9.70 -17.62 -13.09
CA ASP A 72 -8.27 -17.93 -13.27
C ASP A 72 -7.41 -16.70 -13.58
N ASP A 73 -8.03 -15.61 -14.05
CA ASP A 73 -7.38 -14.36 -14.42
C ASP A 73 -7.54 -13.25 -13.36
N CYS A 74 -8.02 -13.60 -12.16
CA CYS A 74 -8.02 -12.72 -10.99
C CYS A 74 -6.56 -12.39 -10.61
N PRO A 75 -6.18 -11.09 -10.55
CA PRO A 75 -4.81 -10.71 -10.26
C PRO A 75 -4.33 -11.19 -8.88
N GLU A 76 -3.20 -11.90 -8.85
CA GLU A 76 -2.56 -12.37 -7.60
C GLU A 76 -2.42 -11.25 -6.54
N PRO A 77 -2.06 -9.99 -6.88
CA PRO A 77 -1.99 -8.92 -5.90
C PRO A 77 -3.33 -8.58 -5.25
N LEU A 78 -4.44 -8.67 -6.00
CA LEU A 78 -5.78 -8.44 -5.46
C LEU A 78 -6.16 -9.53 -4.46
N GLN A 79 -5.88 -10.81 -4.79
CA GLN A 79 -6.10 -11.94 -3.89
C GLN A 79 -5.34 -11.75 -2.58
N LYS A 80 -4.07 -11.33 -2.66
CA LYS A 80 -3.26 -11.05 -1.47
C LYS A 80 -3.83 -9.92 -0.60
N ILE A 81 -4.37 -8.86 -1.22
CA ILE A 81 -5.03 -7.77 -0.49
C ILE A 81 -6.28 -8.28 0.23
N LEU A 82 -7.09 -9.12 -0.42
CA LEU A 82 -8.28 -9.73 0.18
C LEU A 82 -7.90 -10.61 1.37
N GLU A 83 -6.88 -11.45 1.23
CA GLU A 83 -6.35 -12.30 2.31
C GLU A 83 -5.87 -11.47 3.51
N MET A 84 -5.13 -10.38 3.25
CA MET A 84 -4.70 -9.45 4.30
C MET A 84 -5.86 -8.78 5.02
N CYS A 85 -6.96 -8.53 4.29
CA CYS A 85 -8.21 -8.02 4.86
C CYS A 85 -9.11 -9.14 5.39
N GLY A 86 -8.58 -10.36 5.63
CA GLY A 86 -9.34 -11.49 6.16
C GLY A 86 -10.56 -11.88 5.32
N ASN A 87 -10.48 -11.67 4.00
CA ASN A 87 -11.55 -11.90 3.02
C ASN A 87 -12.85 -11.14 3.32
N ARG A 88 -12.77 -10.03 4.05
CA ARG A 88 -13.91 -9.12 4.30
C ARG A 88 -14.16 -8.29 3.06
N CYS A 89 -15.02 -8.79 2.17
CA CYS A 89 -15.42 -8.06 0.98
C CYS A 89 -16.93 -8.09 0.72
N VAL A 90 -17.45 -7.03 0.09
CA VAL A 90 -18.88 -6.89 -0.21
C VAL A 90 -19.08 -6.15 -1.53
N LEU A 91 -20.06 -6.59 -2.32
CA LEU A 91 -20.47 -5.91 -3.54
C LEU A 91 -21.53 -4.84 -3.22
N PHE A 92 -21.23 -3.60 -3.56
CA PHE A 92 -22.15 -2.48 -3.52
C PHE A 92 -22.58 -2.07 -4.92
N ASP A 93 -23.86 -2.22 -5.18
CA ASP A 93 -24.51 -1.68 -6.37
C ASP A 93 -25.03 -0.27 -6.09
N ASN A 94 -24.50 0.72 -6.78
CA ASN A 94 -24.82 2.14 -6.56
C ASN A 94 -25.95 2.66 -7.48
N ARG A 95 -26.75 1.78 -8.10
CA ARG A 95 -27.88 2.19 -8.96
C ARG A 95 -29.05 2.81 -8.17
N ASP A 96 -29.65 3.85 -8.75
CA ASP A 96 -30.79 4.61 -8.19
C ASP A 96 -32.13 3.83 -8.13
N LYS A 97 -32.24 2.67 -8.78
CA LYS A 97 -33.52 1.92 -8.95
C LYS A 97 -33.57 0.60 -8.19
N ARG A 98 -32.99 0.53 -6.99
CA ARG A 98 -33.03 -0.68 -6.18
C ARG A 98 -34.28 -0.77 -5.33
N CYS A 99 -34.73 -2.00 -5.09
CA CYS A 99 -35.77 -2.23 -4.09
C CYS A 99 -35.17 -2.06 -2.68
N GLN A 100 -36.00 -1.64 -1.73
CA GLN A 100 -35.56 -1.32 -0.37
C GLN A 100 -34.93 -2.54 0.34
N GLU A 101 -35.34 -3.75 -0.06
CA GLU A 101 -34.85 -5.04 0.47
C GLU A 101 -33.40 -5.35 0.05
N GLU A 102 -33.02 -5.05 -1.20
CA GLU A 102 -31.63 -5.20 -1.68
C GLU A 102 -30.67 -4.25 -0.97
N ILE A 103 -31.09 -2.99 -0.78
CA ILE A 103 -30.31 -1.99 -0.05
C ILE A 103 -30.13 -2.45 1.41
N ALA A 104 -31.21 -2.92 2.05
CA ALA A 104 -31.17 -3.41 3.42
C ALA A 104 -30.26 -4.64 3.56
N THR A 105 -30.29 -5.56 2.59
CA THR A 105 -29.45 -6.76 2.60
C THR A 105 -27.97 -6.41 2.46
N ASN A 106 -27.61 -5.54 1.51
CA ASN A 106 -26.23 -5.08 1.37
C ASN A 106 -25.73 -4.36 2.62
N TRP A 107 -26.58 -3.53 3.22
CA TRP A 107 -26.23 -2.81 4.44
C TRP A 107 -26.07 -3.75 5.63
N SER A 108 -26.93 -4.79 5.74
CA SER A 108 -26.82 -5.83 6.76
C SER A 108 -25.51 -6.62 6.62
N ASN A 109 -25.13 -7.00 5.38
CA ASN A 109 -23.87 -7.70 5.12
C ASN A 109 -22.66 -6.82 5.38
N PHE A 110 -22.74 -5.51 5.09
CA PHE A 110 -21.68 -4.58 5.42
C PHE A 110 -21.52 -4.41 6.94
N LEU A 111 -22.62 -4.22 7.67
CA LEU A 111 -22.60 -4.06 9.12
C LEU A 111 -22.08 -5.31 9.84
N SER A 112 -22.40 -6.51 9.34
CA SER A 112 -21.83 -7.74 9.91
C SER A 112 -20.31 -7.80 9.78
N PHE A 113 -19.72 -7.28 8.70
CA PHE A 113 -18.27 -7.16 8.60
C PHE A 113 -17.69 -6.10 9.55
N VAL A 114 -18.40 -5.01 9.80
CA VAL A 114 -18.00 -4.03 10.82
C VAL A 114 -17.98 -4.68 12.19
N ASP A 115 -19.00 -5.47 12.54
CA ASP A 115 -19.05 -6.20 13.81
C ASP A 115 -17.88 -7.19 13.92
N VAL A 116 -17.58 -7.95 12.85
CA VAL A 116 -16.40 -8.85 12.81
C VAL A 116 -15.09 -8.08 13.00
N VAL A 117 -14.94 -6.90 12.38
CA VAL A 117 -13.75 -6.06 12.58
C VAL A 117 -13.64 -5.63 14.04
N VAL A 118 -14.74 -5.16 14.64
CA VAL A 118 -14.77 -4.71 16.04
C VAL A 118 -14.42 -5.86 16.99
N ASP A 119 -15.03 -7.03 16.80
CA ASP A 119 -14.82 -8.20 17.64
C ASP A 119 -13.38 -8.73 17.55
N ASN A 120 -12.84 -8.86 16.32
CA ASN A 120 -11.46 -9.32 16.10
C ASN A 120 -10.42 -8.34 16.68
N ASN A 121 -10.79 -7.08 16.89
CA ASN A 121 -9.94 -6.05 17.46
C ASN A 121 -10.29 -5.72 18.92
N GLU A 122 -11.00 -6.61 19.63
CA GLU A 122 -11.38 -6.47 21.05
C GLU A 122 -12.16 -5.17 21.36
N GLY A 123 -12.93 -4.67 20.39
CA GLY A 123 -13.66 -3.41 20.49
C GLY A 123 -12.78 -2.15 20.46
N LYS A 124 -11.46 -2.29 20.25
CA LYS A 124 -10.54 -1.16 20.23
C LYS A 124 -10.50 -0.56 18.82
N PRO A 125 -10.70 0.76 18.66
CA PRO A 125 -10.51 1.39 17.37
C PRO A 125 -9.02 1.44 17.02
N TYR A 126 -8.74 1.38 15.73
CA TYR A 126 -7.40 1.55 15.20
C TYR A 126 -6.84 2.92 15.59
N THR A 127 -5.66 2.92 16.18
CA THR A 127 -4.89 4.12 16.48
C THR A 127 -3.42 3.86 16.17
N ASN A 128 -2.72 4.90 15.71
CA ASN A 128 -1.27 4.90 15.56
C ASN A 128 -0.71 6.21 16.12
N GLU A 129 0.60 6.41 16.01
CA GLU A 129 1.29 7.58 16.54
C GLU A 129 0.66 8.91 16.08
N LEU A 130 0.15 8.98 14.84
CA LEU A 130 -0.57 10.14 14.30
C LEU A 130 -1.89 10.39 15.06
N PHE A 131 -2.68 9.34 15.34
CA PHE A 131 -3.92 9.47 16.11
C PHE A 131 -3.68 9.81 17.59
N VAL A 132 -2.60 9.27 18.19
CA VAL A 132 -2.24 9.56 19.58
C VAL A 132 -1.87 11.03 19.75
N GLU A 133 -1.10 11.59 18.82
CA GLU A 133 -0.70 12.99 18.83
C GLU A 133 -1.90 13.94 18.58
N MET A 134 -2.84 13.52 17.72
CA MET A 134 -4.12 14.21 17.52
C MET A 134 -4.99 14.18 18.79
N LYS A 135 -5.16 13.02 19.43
CA LYS A 135 -5.90 12.88 20.71
C LYS A 135 -5.27 13.73 21.80
N ALA A 136 -3.96 13.63 22.02
CA ALA A 136 -3.27 14.36 23.08
C ALA A 136 -3.45 15.88 22.90
N SER A 137 -3.35 16.38 21.67
CA SER A 137 -3.51 17.79 21.37
C SER A 137 -4.95 18.28 21.62
N VAL A 138 -5.95 17.48 21.23
CA VAL A 138 -7.39 17.83 21.41
C VAL A 138 -7.81 17.69 22.87
N PHE A 139 -7.34 16.65 23.56
CA PHE A 139 -7.66 16.38 24.96
C PHE A 139 -7.01 17.40 25.90
N PHE A 140 -5.76 17.82 25.62
CA PHE A 140 -5.10 18.92 26.33
C PHE A 140 -5.86 20.23 26.15
N PHE A 141 -6.38 20.48 24.94
CA PHE A 141 -7.18 21.66 24.63
C PHE A 141 -8.55 21.64 25.32
N PHE A 142 -9.22 20.50 25.33
CA PHE A 142 -10.50 20.28 26.02
C PHE A 142 -10.35 20.40 27.55
N PHE A 143 -9.23 19.93 28.09
CA PHE A 143 -8.92 20.05 29.51
C PHE A 143 -8.67 21.52 29.91
N LEU A 144 -7.92 22.27 29.10
CA LEU A 144 -7.74 23.73 29.28
C LEU A 144 -9.07 24.50 29.18
N LEU A 145 -9.94 24.12 28.24
CA LEU A 145 -11.29 24.68 28.04
C LEU A 145 -12.16 24.56 29.29
N VAL A 146 -12.29 23.33 29.83
CA VAL A 146 -13.13 23.07 31.01
C VAL A 146 -12.57 23.79 32.24
N PHE A 147 -11.25 23.76 32.41
CA PHE A 147 -10.58 24.44 33.53
C PHE A 147 -10.80 25.97 33.50
N TYR A 148 -10.64 26.60 32.34
CA TYR A 148 -10.80 28.05 32.17
C TYR A 148 -12.25 28.52 32.34
N CYS A 149 -13.22 27.80 31.75
CA CYS A 149 -14.65 28.10 31.92
C CYS A 149 -15.12 27.97 33.38
N CYS A 150 -14.64 26.95 34.11
CA CYS A 150 -14.95 26.76 35.52
C CYS A 150 -14.32 27.83 36.44
N LEU A 151 -13.17 28.38 36.05
CA LEU A 151 -12.45 29.40 36.83
C LEU A 151 -13.05 30.80 36.69
N GLN A 152 -13.64 31.15 35.55
CA GLN A 152 -14.03 32.53 35.28
C GLN A 152 -15.55 32.82 35.21
N GLY A 153 -16.43 31.81 35.11
CA GLY A 153 -17.88 32.01 35.29
C GLY A 153 -18.59 32.96 34.30
N HIS A 154 -18.25 32.91 33.01
CA HIS A 154 -18.70 33.88 31.97
C HIS A 154 -20.06 33.58 31.28
N CYS A 155 -20.69 34.65 30.75
CA CYS A 155 -21.94 34.68 29.97
C CYS A 155 -21.69 35.01 28.47
N LYS A 156 -22.75 35.04 27.64
CA LYS A 156 -22.77 34.87 26.16
C LYS A 156 -21.85 35.71 25.27
N GLU A 157 -21.37 36.89 25.67
CA GLU A 157 -20.56 37.77 24.79
C GLU A 157 -19.08 37.32 24.70
N ASP A 158 -18.53 36.78 25.79
CA ASP A 158 -17.17 36.21 25.81
C ASP A 158 -17.05 34.91 24.99
N ILE A 159 -18.19 34.27 24.67
CA ILE A 159 -18.26 33.05 23.85
C ILE A 159 -17.86 33.34 22.39
N SER A 160 -18.07 34.57 21.90
CA SER A 160 -17.74 34.95 20.51
C SER A 160 -16.23 35.00 20.27
N GLU A 161 -15.52 35.75 21.12
CA GLU A 161 -14.05 35.89 21.05
C GLU A 161 -13.36 34.55 21.34
N PHE A 162 -13.97 33.76 22.24
CA PHE A 162 -13.56 32.39 22.51
C PHE A 162 -13.71 31.45 21.31
N ASN A 163 -14.84 31.51 20.58
CA ASN A 163 -15.06 30.72 19.37
C ASN A 163 -14.08 31.08 18.25
N GLU A 164 -13.68 32.35 18.16
CA GLU A 164 -12.67 32.80 17.19
C GLU A 164 -11.28 32.27 17.54
N LEU A 165 -10.88 32.36 18.81
CA LEU A 165 -9.62 31.77 19.29
C LEU A 165 -9.61 30.25 19.12
N PHE A 166 -10.75 29.59 19.38
CA PHE A 166 -10.93 28.15 19.16
C PHE A 166 -10.77 27.78 17.68
N SER A 167 -11.43 28.52 16.78
CA SER A 167 -11.32 28.30 15.33
C SER A 167 -9.89 28.50 14.85
N LYS A 168 -9.21 29.55 15.32
CA LYS A 168 -7.82 29.85 14.99
C LYS A 168 -6.85 28.79 15.49
N THR A 169 -7.08 28.25 16.69
CA THR A 169 -6.22 27.20 17.25
C THR A 169 -6.47 25.85 16.58
N TYR A 170 -7.72 25.54 16.23
CA TYR A 170 -8.05 24.36 15.43
C TYR A 170 -7.40 24.42 14.05
N GLU A 171 -7.41 25.59 13.39
CA GLU A 171 -6.69 25.82 12.13
C GLU A 171 -5.18 25.65 12.28
N GLN A 172 -4.58 26.18 13.35
CA GLN A 172 -3.15 26.01 13.64
C GLN A 172 -2.77 24.54 13.89
N GLN A 173 -3.61 23.79 14.59
CA GLN A 173 -3.41 22.36 14.81
C GLN A 173 -3.57 21.57 13.50
N LEU A 174 -4.56 21.92 12.68
CA LEU A 174 -4.71 21.39 11.32
C LEU A 174 -3.43 21.58 10.51
N GLN A 175 -2.84 22.77 10.63
CA GLN A 175 -1.63 23.13 9.91
C GLN A 175 -0.45 22.26 10.37
N ARG A 176 -0.25 22.07 11.68
CA ARG A 176 0.82 21.20 12.21
C ARG A 176 0.67 19.75 11.75
N ILE A 177 -0.54 19.19 11.81
CA ILE A 177 -0.80 17.82 11.34
C ILE A 177 -0.55 17.72 9.84
N THR A 178 -1.00 18.72 9.07
CA THR A 178 -0.74 18.77 7.63
C THR A 178 0.75 18.80 7.34
N GLU A 179 1.51 19.66 8.01
CA GLU A 179 2.97 19.76 7.86
C GLU A 179 3.67 18.44 8.24
N MET A 180 3.19 17.75 9.28
CA MET A 180 3.74 16.45 9.67
C MET A 180 3.46 15.36 8.63
N VAL A 181 2.23 15.28 8.10
CA VAL A 181 1.88 14.33 7.04
C VAL A 181 2.69 14.62 5.78
N GLU A 182 2.79 15.88 5.37
CA GLU A 182 3.60 16.30 4.22
C GLU A 182 5.09 15.97 4.42
N SER A 183 5.61 16.20 5.63
CA SER A 183 6.99 15.87 5.99
C SER A 183 7.25 14.36 5.91
N LYS A 184 6.40 13.53 6.54
CA LYS A 184 6.52 12.06 6.47
C LYS A 184 6.38 11.56 5.03
N LEU A 185 5.46 12.13 4.25
CA LEU A 185 5.29 11.77 2.84
C LEU A 185 6.57 12.07 2.06
N LYS A 186 7.12 13.28 2.20
CA LYS A 186 8.37 13.71 1.55
C LYS A 186 9.57 12.85 1.96
N GLU A 187 9.67 12.48 3.23
CA GLU A 187 10.72 11.57 3.72
C GLU A 187 10.59 10.17 3.09
N THR A 188 9.36 9.65 3.03
CA THR A 188 9.08 8.34 2.43
C THR A 188 9.39 8.32 0.94
N THR A 189 9.00 9.38 0.21
CA THR A 189 9.32 9.56 -1.21
C THR A 189 10.83 9.57 -1.43
N ARG A 190 11.60 10.35 -0.63
CA ARG A 190 13.06 10.37 -0.72
C ARG A 190 13.70 9.01 -0.46
N LYS A 191 13.20 8.26 0.53
CA LYS A 191 13.71 6.91 0.81
C LYS A 191 13.49 5.98 -0.38
N LEU A 192 12.32 6.04 -1.01
CA LEU A 192 12.02 5.25 -2.20
C LEU A 192 12.88 5.66 -3.40
N GLU A 193 13.08 6.96 -3.63
CA GLU A 193 13.97 7.48 -4.69
C GLU A 193 15.42 7.01 -4.49
N LEU A 194 15.92 6.99 -3.25
CA LEU A 194 17.26 6.53 -2.94
C LEU A 194 17.41 5.01 -3.20
N GLN A 195 16.43 4.22 -2.74
CA GLN A 195 16.42 2.77 -2.99
C GLN A 195 16.41 2.46 -4.49
N LEU A 196 15.61 3.20 -5.26
CA LEU A 196 15.55 3.04 -6.70
C LEU A 196 16.90 3.35 -7.37
N ALA A 197 17.60 4.40 -6.93
CA ALA A 197 18.93 4.74 -7.45
C ALA A 197 19.99 3.68 -7.12
N GLU A 198 20.00 3.16 -5.89
CA GLU A 198 20.90 2.08 -5.46
C GLU A 198 20.65 0.79 -6.27
N GLU A 199 19.39 0.45 -6.51
CA GLU A 199 19.01 -0.71 -7.33
C GLU A 199 19.49 -0.55 -8.78
N HIS A 200 19.31 0.63 -9.38
CA HIS A 200 19.79 0.91 -10.73
C HIS A 200 21.32 0.81 -10.84
N GLU A 201 22.07 1.31 -9.85
CA GLU A 201 23.53 1.22 -9.84
C GLU A 201 24.01 -0.23 -9.69
N ALA A 202 23.38 -1.00 -8.79
CA ALA A 202 23.69 -2.41 -8.60
C ALA A 202 23.43 -3.21 -9.88
N ARG A 203 22.34 -2.91 -10.61
CA ARG A 203 22.00 -3.55 -11.87
C ARG A 203 23.02 -3.25 -12.97
N LEU A 204 23.48 -2.00 -13.07
CA LEU A 204 24.49 -1.60 -14.06
C LEU A 204 25.82 -2.34 -13.83
N LYS A 205 26.28 -2.39 -12.57
CA LYS A 205 27.49 -3.14 -12.18
C LYS A 205 27.35 -4.64 -12.47
N ALA A 206 26.18 -5.21 -12.22
CA ALA A 206 25.91 -6.61 -12.54
C ALA A 206 26.00 -6.85 -14.06
N GLU A 207 25.41 -5.99 -14.89
CA GLU A 207 25.48 -6.07 -16.34
C GLU A 207 26.93 -5.96 -16.87
N GLU A 208 27.73 -5.04 -16.34
CA GLU A 208 29.16 -4.91 -16.68
C GLU A 208 29.94 -6.18 -16.31
N SER A 209 29.70 -6.74 -15.13
CA SER A 209 30.37 -7.97 -14.67
C SER A 209 30.01 -9.18 -15.56
N VAL A 210 28.77 -9.26 -16.02
CA VAL A 210 28.30 -10.30 -16.94
C VAL A 210 28.99 -10.14 -18.30
N GLN A 211 29.09 -8.92 -18.83
CA GLN A 211 29.79 -8.67 -20.10
C GLN A 211 31.29 -8.97 -20.02
N ALA A 212 31.94 -8.62 -18.90
CA ALA A 212 33.35 -8.94 -18.67
C ALA A 212 33.59 -10.46 -18.62
N ALA A 213 32.75 -11.19 -17.87
CA ALA A 213 32.82 -12.65 -17.79
C ALA A 213 32.58 -13.31 -19.15
N GLN A 214 31.63 -12.80 -19.95
CA GLN A 214 31.41 -13.28 -21.32
C GLN A 214 32.63 -13.06 -22.22
N THR A 215 33.27 -11.90 -22.12
CA THR A 215 34.47 -11.56 -22.92
C THR A 215 35.63 -12.47 -22.56
N GLN A 216 35.91 -12.62 -21.25
CA GLN A 216 36.95 -13.53 -20.76
C GLN A 216 36.66 -14.99 -21.16
N SER A 217 35.40 -15.41 -21.12
CA SER A 217 35.00 -16.76 -21.57
C SER A 217 35.26 -16.97 -23.06
N LYS A 218 35.06 -15.95 -23.92
CA LYS A 218 35.38 -16.01 -25.35
C LYS A 218 36.89 -16.13 -25.56
N GLU A 219 37.70 -15.38 -24.83
CA GLU A 219 39.17 -15.45 -24.90
C GLU A 219 39.70 -16.81 -24.44
N ILE A 220 39.22 -17.33 -23.31
CA ILE A 220 39.60 -18.65 -22.80
C ILE A 220 39.26 -19.74 -23.84
N ARG A 221 38.08 -19.64 -24.47
CA ARG A 221 37.68 -20.56 -25.54
C ARG A 221 38.65 -20.50 -26.72
N ASN A 222 38.98 -19.29 -27.19
CA ASN A 222 39.87 -19.11 -28.34
C ASN A 222 41.29 -19.61 -28.05
N LEU A 223 41.81 -19.35 -26.84
CA LEU A 223 43.10 -19.89 -26.39
C LEU A 223 43.11 -21.41 -26.31
N ARG A 224 42.02 -22.05 -25.85
CA ARG A 224 41.88 -23.51 -25.85
C ARG A 224 41.93 -24.08 -27.26
N GLU A 225 41.20 -23.49 -28.19
CA GLU A 225 41.17 -23.92 -29.61
C GLU A 225 42.56 -23.80 -30.27
N ASN A 226 43.29 -22.70 -30.00
CA ASN A 226 44.67 -22.52 -30.49
C ASN A 226 45.66 -23.50 -29.87
N LEU A 227 45.55 -23.77 -28.56
CA LEU A 227 46.40 -24.73 -27.87
C LEU A 227 46.20 -26.16 -28.42
N GLU A 228 44.95 -26.56 -28.70
CA GLU A 228 44.67 -27.85 -29.33
C GLU A 228 45.28 -27.95 -30.72
N ARG A 229 45.17 -26.89 -31.54
CA ARG A 229 45.76 -26.84 -32.88
C ARG A 229 47.27 -27.00 -32.84
N ALA A 230 47.96 -26.25 -31.99
CA ALA A 230 49.42 -26.33 -31.83
C ALA A 230 49.89 -27.72 -31.34
N LYS A 231 49.13 -28.34 -30.43
CA LYS A 231 49.39 -29.73 -29.99
C LYS A 231 49.26 -30.74 -31.13
N LYS A 232 48.27 -30.55 -32.00
CA LYS A 232 48.05 -31.42 -33.15
C LYS A 232 49.19 -31.29 -34.18
N GLU A 233 49.59 -30.07 -34.51
CA GLU A 233 50.70 -29.79 -35.42
C GLU A 233 52.04 -30.35 -34.89
N THR A 234 52.33 -30.18 -33.60
CA THR A 234 53.55 -30.73 -32.98
C THR A 234 53.55 -32.26 -32.95
N ALA A 235 52.39 -32.89 -32.72
CA ALA A 235 52.26 -34.35 -32.82
C ALA A 235 52.48 -34.85 -34.26
N GLU A 236 51.95 -34.14 -35.26
CA GLU A 236 52.15 -34.47 -36.68
C GLU A 236 53.63 -34.34 -37.10
N LEU A 237 54.31 -33.26 -36.70
CA LEU A 237 55.74 -33.06 -36.96
C LEU A 237 56.60 -34.15 -36.32
N ARG A 238 56.30 -34.52 -35.07
CA ARG A 238 57.00 -35.62 -34.37
C ARG A 238 56.78 -36.96 -35.07
N ASN A 239 55.58 -37.20 -35.59
CA ASN A 239 55.28 -38.43 -36.33
C ASN A 239 56.02 -38.47 -37.68
N ARG A 240 56.11 -37.33 -38.39
CA ARG A 240 56.91 -37.21 -39.63
C ARG A 240 58.41 -37.43 -39.39
N GLN A 241 58.96 -36.90 -38.30
CA GLN A 241 60.36 -37.17 -37.93
C GLN A 241 60.61 -38.66 -37.63
N ASN A 242 59.68 -39.32 -36.94
CA ASN A 242 59.80 -40.75 -36.65
C ASN A 242 59.68 -41.64 -37.91
N CYS A 243 58.89 -41.24 -38.92
CA CYS A 243 58.80 -41.96 -40.19
C CYS A 243 60.00 -41.71 -41.14
N ALA A 244 60.80 -40.67 -40.92
CA ALA A 244 61.95 -40.34 -41.77
C ALA A 244 63.27 -41.03 -41.34
N ILE A 245 63.26 -41.78 -40.23
CA ILE A 245 64.44 -42.45 -39.64
C ILE A 245 64.38 -44.00 -39.82
N LEU A 246 63.35 -44.52 -40.49
CA LEU A 246 63.22 -45.94 -40.88
C LEU A 246 63.52 -46.12 -42.38
#